data_AF-A0A5R8NDC8-F1
#
_entry.id   AF-A0A5R8NDC8-F1
#
_cell.length_a   1.000
_cell.length_b   1.000
_cell.length_c   1.000
_cell.angle_alpha   90.00
_cell.angle_beta   90.00
_cell.angle_gamma   90.00
#
_symmetry.space_group_name_H-M   'P 1'
#
loop_
_entity.id
_entity.type
_entity.pdbx_description
1 polymer ?
#
loop_
_entity_poly.entity_id
_entity_poly.type
_entity_poly.pdbx_seq_one_letter_code
_entity_poly.pdbx_strand_id
1 'polypeptide(L)'
;MTTRAVAGGLCAEAVASHVSAAVVHGLPVWDVPMDRVHVTRDRGAGARSTKQLTVHAARLDRGDVVRAGGLAVTSAARTVVDLARSVPFAHAVVIGDGALHAGLTTRRALEDQLMRARGRPGCPAARRAIQFLDSRSESPGESLSRIVIDRAGLPRPEQQATVLDDRGRFVARVDFLFPDRGVIGEFDGMVKYRTGRRPSEETVIA
;
A
#
# COMPACT_ATOMS: atom_id res chain seq x y z
N MET A 1 12.53 18.75 -1.95
CA MET A 1 13.42 18.45 -3.09
C MET A 1 13.07 17.06 -3.60
N THR A 2 12.46 17.01 -4.77
CA THR A 2 11.67 15.91 -5.29
C THR A 2 12.54 14.74 -5.74
N THR A 3 12.08 13.51 -5.48
CA THR A 3 12.65 12.20 -5.88
C THR A 3 13.25 12.19 -7.29
N ARG A 4 12.70 13.02 -8.17
CA ARG A 4 13.08 13.22 -9.58
C ARG A 4 14.47 13.85 -9.77
N ALA A 5 14.91 14.77 -8.90
CA ALA A 5 16.19 15.48 -9.07
C ALA A 5 17.41 14.63 -8.67
N VAL A 6 17.25 13.73 -7.68
CA VAL A 6 18.32 12.81 -7.24
C VAL A 6 18.44 11.59 -8.16
N ALA A 7 17.34 11.17 -8.79
CA ALA A 7 17.34 10.06 -9.73
C ALA A 7 18.20 10.31 -10.99
N GLY A 8 18.34 11.56 -11.42
CA GLY A 8 19.12 11.92 -12.62
C GLY A 8 20.64 11.71 -12.49
N GLY A 9 21.18 11.58 -11.27
CA GLY A 9 22.60 11.33 -11.00
C GLY A 9 22.93 9.89 -10.61
N LEU A 10 21.95 8.99 -10.58
CA LEU A 10 22.19 7.59 -10.26
C LEU A 10 22.65 6.87 -11.53
N CYS A 11 23.82 6.19 -11.46
CA CYS A 11 24.34 5.31 -12.51
C CYS A 11 23.21 4.53 -13.17
N ALA A 12 23.28 4.34 -14.49
CA ALA A 12 22.28 3.77 -15.41
C ALA A 12 21.63 2.42 -15.01
N GLU A 13 21.99 1.83 -13.86
CA GLU A 13 21.56 0.54 -13.33
C GLU A 13 20.69 0.65 -12.06
N ALA A 14 20.44 1.84 -11.52
CA ALA A 14 19.63 2.00 -10.31
C ALA A 14 18.14 2.21 -10.64
N VAL A 15 17.28 1.33 -10.11
CA VAL A 15 15.83 1.36 -10.32
C VAL A 15 15.15 1.94 -9.08
N ALA A 16 14.30 2.95 -9.23
CA ALA A 16 13.51 3.48 -8.11
C ALA A 16 12.66 2.39 -7.47
N SER A 17 12.67 2.27 -6.14
CA SER A 17 12.04 1.17 -5.43
C SER A 17 11.43 1.59 -4.09
N HIS A 18 10.76 0.65 -3.40
CA HIS A 18 10.15 0.87 -2.09
C HIS A 18 9.27 2.13 -2.07
N VAL A 19 9.38 2.99 -1.05
CA VAL A 19 8.55 4.19 -0.90
C VAL A 19 8.72 5.16 -2.08
N SER A 20 9.92 5.25 -2.65
CA SER A 20 10.13 6.10 -3.83
C SER A 20 9.39 5.57 -5.07
N ALA A 21 9.33 4.25 -5.26
CA ALA A 21 8.50 3.66 -6.31
C ALA A 21 7.01 3.83 -6.03
N ALA A 22 6.57 3.66 -4.78
CA ALA A 22 5.17 3.86 -4.40
C ALA A 22 4.69 5.27 -4.73
N VAL A 23 5.50 6.30 -4.42
CA VAL A 23 5.22 7.69 -4.80
C VAL A 23 5.17 7.87 -6.32
N VAL A 24 6.10 7.27 -7.07
CA VAL A 24 6.11 7.36 -8.55
C VAL A 24 4.87 6.71 -9.17
N HIS A 25 4.36 5.63 -8.58
CA HIS A 25 3.11 4.97 -8.99
C HIS A 25 1.84 5.69 -8.54
N GLY A 26 1.95 6.74 -7.72
CA GLY A 26 0.79 7.44 -7.15
C GLY A 26 0.07 6.65 -6.06
N LEU A 27 0.73 5.69 -5.40
CA LEU A 27 0.14 4.91 -4.32
C LEU A 27 -0.04 5.75 -3.04
N PRO A 28 -1.04 5.45 -2.21
CA PRO A 28 -1.25 6.16 -0.95
C PRO A 28 -0.15 5.81 0.07
N VAL A 29 0.84 6.69 0.20
CA VAL A 29 1.90 6.55 1.19
C VAL A 29 1.47 7.27 2.47
N TRP A 30 1.01 6.50 3.45
CA TRP A 30 0.63 6.98 4.78
C TRP A 30 1.71 6.65 5.80
N ASP A 31 2.18 7.65 6.56
CA ASP A 31 3.10 7.51 7.70
C ASP A 31 4.40 6.70 7.42
N VAL A 32 4.88 6.73 6.17
CA VAL A 32 6.18 6.19 5.78
C VAL A 32 7.16 7.36 5.58
N PRO A 33 8.36 7.33 6.17
CA PRO A 33 9.38 8.35 5.93
C PRO A 33 9.72 8.48 4.43
N MET A 34 9.74 9.72 3.94
CA MET A 34 10.04 10.09 2.55
C MET A 34 11.24 11.05 2.44
N ASP A 35 12.07 11.13 3.49
CA ASP A 35 13.26 11.97 3.56
C ASP A 35 14.42 11.45 2.68
N ARG A 36 14.32 10.20 2.19
CA ARG A 36 15.34 9.54 1.36
C ARG A 36 14.76 9.01 0.07
N VAL A 37 15.59 8.98 -0.97
CA VAL A 37 15.31 8.25 -2.21
C VAL A 37 15.72 6.79 -2.03
N HIS A 38 14.84 5.87 -2.43
CA HIS A 38 15.05 4.43 -2.37
C HIS A 38 15.25 3.90 -3.78
N VAL A 39 16.35 3.18 -3.99
CA VAL A 39 16.64 2.49 -5.25
C VAL A 39 17.11 1.07 -5.01
N THR A 40 16.80 0.17 -5.93
CA THR A 40 17.34 -1.19 -5.96
C THR A 40 18.34 -1.30 -7.11
N ARG A 41 19.48 -1.95 -6.84
CA ARG A 41 20.42 -2.40 -7.88
C ARG A 41 20.38 -3.91 -7.96
N ASP A 42 20.42 -4.43 -9.18
CA ASP A 42 20.39 -5.86 -9.48
C ASP A 42 21.74 -6.53 -9.14
N ARG A 43 21.92 -6.85 -7.86
CA ARG A 43 23.14 -7.46 -7.32
C ARG A 43 22.88 -8.16 -5.99
N GLY A 44 23.74 -9.11 -5.62
CA GLY A 44 23.58 -9.92 -4.41
C GLY A 44 23.98 -9.25 -3.09
N ALA A 45 24.78 -8.18 -3.12
CA ALA A 45 25.31 -7.56 -1.90
C ALA A 45 25.58 -6.05 -2.04
N GLY A 46 25.92 -5.42 -0.92
CA GLY A 46 26.39 -4.03 -0.83
C GLY A 46 25.27 -2.99 -0.70
N ALA A 47 24.17 -3.35 -0.04
CA ALA A 47 23.18 -2.36 0.40
C ALA A 47 23.86 -1.24 1.21
N ARG A 48 23.45 0.01 0.99
CA ARG A 48 24.03 1.17 1.66
C ARG A 48 22.96 2.23 1.92
N SER A 49 23.08 2.98 3.00
CA SER A 49 22.19 4.11 3.28
C SER A 49 23.01 5.33 3.66
N THR A 50 22.55 6.49 3.19
CA THR A 50 23.08 7.83 3.48
C THR A 50 21.92 8.71 3.94
N LYS A 51 22.18 9.99 4.24
CA LYS A 51 21.13 10.94 4.61
C LYS A 51 20.07 11.18 3.52
N GLN A 52 20.40 10.97 2.25
CA GLN A 52 19.51 11.29 1.12
C GLN A 52 19.13 10.07 0.26
N LEU A 53 19.86 8.96 0.37
CA LEU A 53 19.73 7.81 -0.52
C LEU A 53 19.88 6.50 0.25
N THR A 54 18.95 5.58 0.01
CA THR A 54 19.03 4.18 0.38
C THR A 54 19.13 3.33 -0.87
N VAL A 55 20.22 2.57 -0.99
CA VAL A 55 20.44 1.60 -2.07
C VAL A 55 20.24 0.20 -1.51
N HIS A 56 19.26 -0.49 -2.05
CA HIS A 56 19.00 -1.91 -1.80
C HIS A 56 19.78 -2.78 -2.77
N ALA A 57 20.20 -3.96 -2.32
CA ALA A 57 20.80 -5.00 -3.15
C ALA A 57 19.81 -6.17 -3.22
N ALA A 58 19.23 -6.40 -4.39
CA ALA A 58 18.33 -7.51 -4.62
C ALA A 58 18.25 -7.80 -6.11
N ARG A 59 18.08 -9.09 -6.45
CA ARG A 59 17.85 -9.50 -7.83
C ARG A 59 16.58 -8.85 -8.40
N LEU A 60 16.65 -8.36 -9.63
CA LEU A 60 15.51 -7.82 -10.39
C LEU A 60 15.25 -8.71 -11.61
N ASP A 61 14.12 -9.42 -11.62
CA ASP A 61 13.78 -10.29 -12.74
C ASP A 61 13.07 -9.52 -13.87
N ARG A 62 12.94 -10.16 -15.04
CA ARG A 62 12.16 -9.62 -16.17
C ARG A 62 10.71 -9.41 -15.70
N GLY A 63 10.24 -8.16 -15.71
CA GLY A 63 8.91 -7.75 -15.21
C GLY A 63 8.92 -7.09 -13.82
N ASP A 64 10.06 -7.09 -13.13
CA ASP A 64 10.21 -6.34 -11.87
C ASP A 64 10.44 -4.85 -12.12
N VAL A 65 10.86 -4.46 -13.33
CA VAL A 65 11.18 -3.08 -13.71
C VAL A 65 10.23 -2.61 -14.80
N VAL A 66 9.61 -1.45 -14.56
CA VAL A 66 8.72 -0.77 -15.52
C VAL A 66 9.17 0.69 -15.68
N ARG A 67 8.62 1.37 -16.69
CA ARG A 67 8.81 2.81 -16.88
C ARG A 67 7.58 3.56 -16.38
N ALA A 68 7.77 4.51 -15.47
CA ALA A 68 6.72 5.42 -15.02
C ALA A 68 7.33 6.81 -14.82
N GLY A 69 6.66 7.86 -15.32
CA GLY A 69 7.15 9.23 -15.24
C GLY A 69 8.56 9.45 -15.83
N GLY A 70 8.94 8.66 -16.83
CA GLY A 70 10.28 8.69 -17.46
C GLY A 70 11.39 7.97 -16.67
N LEU A 71 11.09 7.46 -15.47
CA LEU A 71 12.05 6.77 -14.61
C LEU A 71 11.91 5.24 -14.73
N ALA A 72 13.01 4.52 -14.56
CA ALA A 72 12.96 3.08 -14.29
C ALA A 72 12.55 2.88 -12.82
N VAL A 73 11.47 2.15 -12.60
CA VAL A 73 10.87 1.94 -11.28
C VAL A 73 10.50 0.47 -11.11
N THR A 74 10.51 -0.06 -9.88
CA THR A 74 10.00 -1.39 -9.61
C THR A 74 8.50 -1.46 -9.95
N SER A 75 8.01 -2.57 -10.50
CA SER A 75 6.57 -2.77 -10.75
C SER A 75 5.76 -2.61 -9.45
N ALA A 76 4.47 -2.30 -9.55
CA ALA A 76 3.62 -2.12 -8.36
C ALA A 76 3.62 -3.38 -7.47
N ALA A 77 3.50 -4.57 -8.06
CA ALA A 77 3.59 -5.83 -7.33
C ALA A 77 4.92 -5.97 -6.55
N ARG A 78 6.06 -5.71 -7.23
CA ARG A 78 7.38 -5.76 -6.59
C ARG A 78 7.53 -4.73 -5.48
N THR A 79 7.02 -3.52 -5.72
CA THR A 79 7.04 -2.40 -4.78
C THR A 79 6.26 -2.72 -3.51
N VAL A 80 5.05 -3.24 -3.64
CA VAL A 80 4.19 -3.65 -2.51
C VAL A 80 4.86 -4.76 -1.70
N VAL A 81 5.41 -5.81 -2.36
CA VAL A 81 6.09 -6.90 -1.63
C VAL A 81 7.34 -6.40 -0.90
N ASP A 82 8.17 -5.58 -1.51
CA ASP A 82 9.37 -5.04 -0.87
C ASP A 82 9.02 -4.12 0.33
N LEU A 83 7.97 -3.31 0.21
CA LEU A 83 7.44 -2.51 1.33
C LEU A 83 6.85 -3.39 2.43
N ALA A 84 6.01 -4.35 2.09
CA ALA A 84 5.38 -5.25 3.06
C ALA A 84 6.40 -6.11 3.85
N ARG A 85 7.63 -6.24 3.35
CA ARG A 85 8.76 -6.88 4.06
C ARG A 85 9.47 -5.94 5.04
N SER A 86 9.33 -4.62 4.89
CA SER A 86 10.21 -3.62 5.51
C SER A 86 9.51 -2.52 6.29
N VAL A 87 8.21 -2.28 6.06
CA VAL A 87 7.41 -1.31 6.82
C VAL A 87 6.42 -2.02 7.76
N PRO A 88 5.85 -1.31 8.76
CA PRO A 88 4.84 -1.90 9.62
C PRO A 88 3.60 -2.36 8.85
N PHE A 89 2.87 -3.31 9.43
CA PHE A 89 1.73 -3.99 8.80
C PHE A 89 0.68 -3.03 8.22
N ALA A 90 0.29 -1.99 8.99
CA ALA A 90 -0.75 -1.07 8.55
C ALA A 90 -0.35 -0.26 7.31
N HIS A 91 0.88 0.24 7.28
CA HIS A 91 1.45 0.95 6.14
C HIS A 91 1.49 0.08 4.88
N ALA A 92 1.87 -1.20 5.04
CA ALA A 92 1.88 -2.17 3.96
C ALA A 92 0.48 -2.45 3.41
N VAL A 93 -0.53 -2.54 4.28
CA VAL A 93 -1.93 -2.76 3.89
C VAL A 93 -2.47 -1.57 3.11
N VAL A 94 -2.30 -0.33 3.62
CA VAL A 94 -2.75 0.89 2.92
C VAL A 94 -2.16 0.96 1.50
N ILE A 95 -0.85 0.75 1.36
CA ILE A 95 -0.18 0.82 0.05
C ILE A 95 -0.63 -0.34 -0.86
N GLY A 96 -0.80 -1.54 -0.30
CA GLY A 96 -1.22 -2.72 -1.05
C GLY A 96 -2.67 -2.64 -1.55
N ASP A 97 -3.59 -2.18 -0.71
CA ASP A 97 -4.99 -1.93 -1.06
C ASP A 97 -5.09 -0.89 -2.16
N GLY A 98 -4.40 0.25 -1.98
CA GLY A 98 -4.37 1.30 -3.00
C GLY A 98 -3.83 0.82 -4.35
N ALA A 99 -2.83 -0.08 -4.34
CA ALA A 99 -2.30 -0.66 -5.57
C ALA A 99 -3.29 -1.62 -6.26
N LEU A 100 -4.07 -2.39 -5.49
CA LEU A 100 -5.12 -3.25 -6.01
C LEU A 100 -6.33 -2.44 -6.50
N HIS A 101 -6.77 -1.46 -5.72
CA HIS A 101 -7.88 -0.56 -6.06
C HIS A 101 -7.60 0.20 -7.36
N ALA A 102 -6.38 0.73 -7.53
CA ALA A 102 -5.96 1.42 -8.75
C ALA A 102 -5.72 0.48 -9.95
N GLY A 103 -5.87 -0.84 -9.80
CA GLY A 103 -5.61 -1.82 -10.87
C GLY A 103 -4.14 -1.92 -11.31
N LEU A 104 -3.20 -1.38 -10.52
CA LEU A 104 -1.76 -1.38 -10.83
C LEU A 104 -1.11 -2.74 -10.59
N THR A 105 -1.75 -3.60 -9.80
CA THR A 105 -1.36 -4.98 -9.56
C THR A 105 -2.58 -5.87 -9.38
N THR A 106 -2.38 -7.18 -9.40
CA THR A 106 -3.40 -8.18 -9.07
C THR A 106 -2.98 -9.01 -7.87
N ARG A 107 -3.93 -9.68 -7.22
CA ARG A 107 -3.64 -10.65 -6.15
C ARG A 107 -2.63 -11.71 -6.61
N ARG A 108 -2.85 -12.27 -7.80
CA ARG A 108 -1.93 -13.25 -8.42
C ARG A 108 -0.52 -12.69 -8.58
N ALA A 109 -0.38 -11.46 -9.10
CA ALA A 109 0.94 -10.85 -9.26
C ALA A 109 1.67 -10.62 -7.93
N LEU A 110 0.94 -10.28 -6.86
CA LEU A 110 1.48 -10.15 -5.50
C LEU A 110 1.94 -11.50 -4.94
N GLU A 111 1.16 -12.56 -5.15
CA GLU A 111 1.49 -13.92 -4.74
C GLU A 111 2.74 -14.44 -5.48
N ASP A 112 2.82 -14.24 -6.80
CA ASP A 112 3.98 -14.60 -7.61
C ASP A 112 5.25 -13.85 -7.17
N GLN A 113 5.12 -12.57 -6.80
CA GLN A 113 6.24 -11.79 -6.24
C GLN A 113 6.64 -12.27 -4.85
N LEU A 114 5.67 -12.59 -3.98
CA LEU A 114 5.94 -13.12 -2.65
C LEU A 114 6.66 -14.46 -2.71
N MET A 115 6.30 -15.33 -3.67
CA MET A 115 6.98 -16.60 -3.91
C MET A 115 8.43 -16.39 -4.35
N ARG A 116 8.70 -15.43 -5.24
CA ARG A 116 10.07 -15.04 -5.64
C ARG A 116 10.88 -14.39 -4.52
N ALA A 117 10.21 -13.77 -3.55
CA ALA A 117 10.84 -13.21 -2.37
C ALA A 117 11.15 -14.25 -1.27
N ARG A 118 10.75 -15.53 -1.43
CA ARG A 118 10.94 -16.57 -0.41
C ARG A 118 12.40 -16.64 0.08
N GLY A 119 12.56 -16.81 1.39
CA GLY A 119 13.87 -16.85 2.05
C GLY A 119 14.49 -15.48 2.34
N ARG A 120 13.95 -14.38 1.79
CA ARG A 120 14.40 -13.03 2.11
C ARG A 120 13.84 -12.58 3.49
N PRO A 121 14.55 -11.69 4.22
CA PRO A 121 14.06 -11.15 5.48
C PRO A 121 12.69 -10.47 5.33
N GLY A 122 11.83 -10.59 6.33
CA GLY A 122 10.50 -9.95 6.35
C GLY A 122 9.39 -10.67 5.57
N CYS A 123 9.67 -11.78 4.88
CA CYS A 123 8.66 -12.50 4.09
C CYS A 123 7.45 -13.01 4.88
N PRO A 124 7.56 -13.48 6.14
CA PRO A 124 6.39 -13.79 6.94
C PRO A 124 5.48 -12.57 7.19
N ALA A 125 6.06 -11.38 7.41
CA ALA A 125 5.29 -10.15 7.59
C ALA A 125 4.59 -9.74 6.29
N ALA A 126 5.31 -9.82 5.16
CA ALA A 126 4.75 -9.51 3.85
C ALA A 126 3.58 -10.44 3.48
N ARG A 127 3.72 -11.74 3.78
CA ARG A 127 2.64 -12.71 3.58
C ARG A 127 1.37 -12.32 4.34
N ARG A 128 1.50 -11.98 5.63
CA ARG A 128 0.36 -11.55 6.44
C ARG A 128 -0.31 -10.31 5.86
N ALA A 129 0.47 -9.30 5.47
CA ALA A 129 -0.09 -8.09 4.86
C ALA A 129 -0.82 -8.39 3.54
N ILE A 130 -0.19 -9.14 2.63
CA ILE A 130 -0.76 -9.50 1.31
C ILE A 130 -2.06 -10.31 1.44
N GLN A 131 -2.13 -11.20 2.44
CA GLN A 131 -3.34 -11.97 2.73
C GLN A 131 -4.48 -11.11 3.29
N PHE A 132 -4.16 -9.96 3.89
CA PHE A 132 -5.14 -9.03 4.45
C PHE A 132 -5.69 -8.00 3.45
N LEU A 133 -5.01 -7.84 2.30
CA LEU A 133 -5.37 -6.81 1.32
C LEU A 133 -6.77 -7.02 0.74
N ASP A 134 -7.43 -5.92 0.42
CA ASP A 134 -8.72 -5.86 -0.25
C ASP A 134 -8.75 -4.69 -1.23
N SER A 135 -9.16 -4.95 -2.47
CA SER A 135 -9.20 -3.94 -3.53
C SER A 135 -10.36 -2.95 -3.39
N ARG A 136 -11.30 -3.22 -2.47
CA ARG A 136 -12.50 -2.40 -2.26
C ARG A 136 -12.25 -1.21 -1.34
N SER A 137 -11.14 -1.17 -0.60
CA SER A 137 -10.78 0.00 0.20
C SER A 137 -10.36 1.13 -0.73
N GLU A 138 -11.14 2.22 -0.77
CA GLU A 138 -10.95 3.35 -1.69
C GLU A 138 -10.04 4.43 -1.07
N SER A 139 -9.80 4.36 0.24
CA SER A 139 -8.97 5.29 0.99
C SER A 139 -8.06 4.61 2.03
N PRO A 140 -6.97 5.29 2.48
CA PRO A 140 -6.17 4.83 3.60
C PRO A 140 -6.98 4.63 4.89
N GLY A 141 -7.99 5.49 5.09
CA GLY A 141 -8.87 5.42 6.25
C GLY A 141 -9.65 4.13 6.31
N GLU A 142 -10.29 3.75 5.21
CA GLU A 142 -10.99 2.46 5.10
C GLU A 142 -10.06 1.27 5.37
N SER A 143 -8.86 1.26 4.76
CA SER A 143 -7.85 0.23 5.03
C SER A 143 -7.51 0.14 6.52
N LEU A 144 -7.33 1.27 7.20
CA LEU A 144 -7.04 1.34 8.63
C LEU A 144 -8.24 0.89 9.48
N SER A 145 -9.45 1.30 9.14
CA SER A 145 -10.69 0.85 9.79
C SER A 145 -10.82 -0.66 9.74
N ARG A 146 -10.51 -1.31 8.59
CA ARG A 146 -10.48 -2.79 8.51
C ARG A 146 -9.52 -3.43 9.49
N ILE A 147 -8.33 -2.85 9.65
CA ILE A 147 -7.32 -3.36 10.60
C ILE A 147 -7.83 -3.24 12.03
N VAL A 148 -8.47 -2.12 12.38
CA VAL A 148 -9.07 -1.93 13.71
C VAL A 148 -10.20 -2.92 13.95
N ILE A 149 -11.11 -3.09 12.97
CA ILE A 149 -12.23 -4.04 13.03
C ILE A 149 -11.73 -5.48 13.24
N ASP A 150 -10.74 -5.92 12.45
CA ASP A 150 -10.14 -7.26 12.56
C ASP A 150 -9.47 -7.46 13.93
N ARG A 151 -8.72 -6.46 14.42
CA ARG A 151 -8.07 -6.50 15.75
C ARG A 151 -9.06 -6.50 16.91
N ALA A 152 -10.22 -5.86 16.75
CA ALA A 152 -11.29 -5.87 17.73
C ALA A 152 -12.04 -7.22 17.77
N GLY A 153 -11.71 -8.17 16.89
CA GLY A 153 -12.39 -9.47 16.81
C GLY A 153 -13.82 -9.37 16.28
N LEU A 154 -14.15 -8.27 15.59
CA LEU A 154 -15.46 -8.08 14.98
C LEU A 154 -15.59 -8.93 13.70
N PRO A 155 -16.81 -9.29 13.28
CA PRO A 155 -17.05 -9.93 11.98
C PRO A 155 -16.44 -9.10 10.84
N ARG A 156 -16.04 -9.75 9.74
CA ARG A 156 -15.56 -9.01 8.57
C ARG A 156 -16.76 -8.32 7.90
N PRO A 157 -16.75 -6.98 7.76
CA PRO A 157 -17.83 -6.28 7.08
C PRO A 157 -17.79 -6.52 5.57
N GLU A 158 -18.95 -6.40 4.94
CA GLU A 158 -19.02 -6.18 3.51
C GLU A 158 -18.56 -4.76 3.21
N GLN A 159 -17.54 -4.62 2.37
CA GLN A 159 -17.05 -3.32 1.97
C GLN A 159 -17.82 -2.77 0.78
N GLN A 160 -18.01 -1.45 0.76
CA GLN A 160 -18.60 -0.74 -0.37
C GLN A 160 -19.99 -1.29 -0.72
N ALA A 161 -20.76 -1.64 0.32
CA ALA A 161 -22.02 -2.38 0.20
C ALA A 161 -23.15 -1.44 -0.26
N THR A 162 -24.05 -1.98 -1.09
CA THR A 162 -25.25 -1.25 -1.55
C THR A 162 -26.43 -1.61 -0.65
N VAL A 163 -27.01 -0.60 -0.02
CA VAL A 163 -28.23 -0.72 0.79
C VAL A 163 -29.44 -0.41 -0.09
N LEU A 164 -30.42 -1.30 -0.08
CA LEU A 164 -31.67 -1.19 -0.83
C LEU A 164 -32.86 -1.10 0.12
N ASP A 165 -33.95 -0.46 -0.30
CA ASP A 165 -35.22 -0.47 0.44
C ASP A 165 -36.01 -1.78 0.21
N ASP A 166 -37.17 -1.89 0.85
CA ASP A 166 -38.09 -3.04 0.76
C ASP A 166 -38.59 -3.32 -0.68
N ARG A 167 -38.46 -2.35 -1.58
CA ARG A 167 -38.82 -2.44 -3.00
C ARG A 167 -37.60 -2.65 -3.90
N GLY A 168 -36.42 -2.88 -3.33
CA GLY A 168 -35.17 -3.07 -4.07
C GLY A 168 -34.61 -1.77 -4.67
N ARG A 169 -35.07 -0.59 -4.23
CA ARG A 169 -34.56 0.70 -4.71
C ARG A 169 -33.30 1.08 -3.94
N PHE A 170 -32.34 1.66 -4.66
CA PHE A 170 -31.10 2.17 -4.07
C PHE A 170 -31.38 3.20 -2.97
N VAL A 171 -30.77 3.00 -1.80
CA VAL A 171 -30.82 3.94 -0.67
C VAL A 171 -29.46 4.61 -0.49
N ALA A 172 -28.41 3.81 -0.33
CA ALA A 172 -27.05 4.29 -0.10
C ALA A 172 -26.01 3.27 -0.52
N ARG A 173 -24.77 3.74 -0.68
CA ARG A 173 -23.56 2.91 -0.70
C ARG A 173 -22.77 3.27 0.55
N VAL A 174 -22.40 2.28 1.34
CA VAL A 174 -21.71 2.45 2.64
C VAL A 174 -20.34 1.79 2.63
N ASP A 175 -19.39 2.34 3.38
CA ASP A 175 -18.02 1.82 3.42
C ASP A 175 -17.97 0.41 3.99
N PHE A 176 -18.68 0.17 5.10
CA PHE A 176 -18.75 -1.11 5.80
C PHE A 176 -20.20 -1.45 6.17
N LEU A 177 -20.64 -2.66 5.85
CA LEU A 177 -21.92 -3.21 6.27
C LEU A 177 -21.71 -4.50 7.07
N PHE A 178 -22.33 -4.58 8.25
CA PHE A 178 -22.44 -5.78 9.06
C PHE A 178 -23.86 -6.34 8.93
N PRO A 179 -24.15 -7.18 7.91
CA PRO A 179 -25.52 -7.55 7.56
C PRO A 179 -26.26 -8.25 8.70
N ASP A 180 -25.58 -9.17 9.41
CA ASP A 180 -26.15 -9.92 10.54
C ASP A 180 -26.52 -9.04 11.74
N ARG A 181 -26.06 -7.78 11.76
CA ARG A 181 -26.29 -6.84 12.86
C ARG A 181 -27.10 -5.61 12.45
N GLY A 182 -27.34 -5.41 11.15
CA GLY A 182 -27.99 -4.20 10.63
C GLY A 182 -27.21 -2.92 10.96
N VAL A 183 -25.89 -3.01 11.06
CA VAL A 183 -25.00 -1.90 11.44
C VAL A 183 -24.16 -1.48 10.25
N ILE A 184 -24.01 -0.17 10.05
CA ILE A 184 -23.12 0.41 9.05
C ILE A 184 -21.91 1.07 9.73
N GLY A 185 -20.76 1.00 9.08
CA GLY A 185 -19.57 1.73 9.46
C GLY A 185 -19.16 2.66 8.33
N GLU A 186 -18.97 3.93 8.63
CA GLU A 186 -18.51 4.95 7.69
C GLU A 186 -17.15 5.48 8.16
N PHE A 187 -16.22 5.64 7.22
CA PHE A 187 -15.00 6.40 7.47
C PHE A 187 -15.21 7.83 6.97
N ASP A 188 -15.47 8.77 7.89
CA ASP A 188 -15.52 10.18 7.53
C ASP A 188 -14.10 10.76 7.44
N GLY A 189 -13.64 11.03 6.22
CA GLY A 189 -12.32 11.59 5.91
C GLY A 189 -12.09 13.04 6.33
N MET A 190 -12.79 13.55 7.35
CA MET A 190 -12.72 14.91 7.86
C MET A 190 -11.40 15.23 8.61
N VAL A 191 -10.26 15.25 7.90
CA VAL A 191 -9.19 16.25 8.09
C VAL A 191 -8.58 16.61 6.73
N LYS A 192 -9.10 17.68 6.13
CA LYS A 192 -8.42 18.42 5.06
C LYS A 192 -7.09 18.98 5.60
N TYR A 193 -6.04 18.77 4.83
CA TYR A 193 -4.71 19.38 4.95
C TYR A 193 -4.70 20.78 5.59
N ARG A 194 -4.09 20.88 6.78
CA ARG A 194 -3.06 21.89 7.12
C ARG A 194 -2.57 21.65 8.55
N THR A 195 -1.25 21.72 8.71
CA THR A 195 -0.51 21.90 9.98
C THR A 195 -0.59 20.78 11.03
N GLY A 196 0.39 19.88 10.99
CA GLY A 196 1.21 19.50 12.17
C GLY A 196 0.55 18.87 13.39
N ARG A 197 -0.73 18.46 13.34
CA ARG A 197 -1.42 17.82 14.46
C ARG A 197 -1.98 16.47 14.03
N ARG A 198 -1.89 15.48 14.93
CA ARG A 198 -2.43 14.13 14.72
C ARG A 198 -3.94 14.24 14.40
N PRO A 199 -4.44 13.59 13.34
CA PRO A 199 -5.88 13.50 13.08
C PRO A 199 -6.55 12.81 14.27
N SER A 200 -7.72 13.30 14.68
CA SER A 200 -8.69 12.44 15.36
C SER A 200 -9.37 11.62 14.28
N GLU A 201 -9.02 10.34 14.22
CA GLU A 201 -9.57 9.35 13.29
C GLU A 201 -10.84 8.79 13.91
N GLU A 202 -12.01 9.13 13.37
CA GLU A 202 -13.29 8.63 13.87
C GLU A 202 -13.94 7.74 12.81
N THR A 203 -13.96 6.42 13.07
CA THR A 203 -14.89 5.51 12.39
C THR A 203 -16.19 5.56 13.17
N VAL A 204 -17.25 6.08 12.56
CA VAL A 204 -18.58 6.07 13.17
C VAL A 204 -19.26 4.77 12.77
N ILE A 205 -19.59 3.95 13.78
CA ILE A 205 -20.35 2.71 13.61
C ILE A 205 -21.74 3.00 14.18
N ALA A 206 -22.77 2.97 13.33
CA ALA A 206 -24.16 3.31 13.67
C ALA A 206 -25.12 2.20 13.24
#